data_AF-A0A9X5XIF1-F1
#
_entry.id   AF-A0A9X5XIF1-F1
#
_cell.length_a   1.000
_cell.length_b   1.000
_cell.length_c   1.000
_cell.angle_alpha   90.00
_cell.angle_beta   90.00
_cell.angle_gamma   90.00
#
_symmetry.space_group_name_H-M   'P 1'
#
loop_
_entity.id
_entity.type
_entity.pdbx_description
1 polymer ?
#
loop_
_entity_poly.entity_id
_entity_poly.type
_entity_poly.pdbx_seq_one_letter_code
_entity_poly.pdbx_strand_id
1 'polypeptide(L)'
;MKLTVVGGGSTYTPELIDGFARLRDTLPVEELVLVDPAADRLELVGGLARRIFAKQEHPGRIVTTSDLDKGVAGADAVLLQLRVGGQAAREQDETWPLECGCIGQETTG
;
A
#
# COMPACT_ATOMS: atom_id res chain seq x y z
N MET A 1 -17.42 -2.90 5.24
CA MET A 1 -16.73 -3.64 4.15
C MET A 1 -15.28 -3.97 4.51
N LYS A 2 -14.75 -5.09 3.99
CA LYS A 2 -13.33 -5.48 4.07
C LYS A 2 -12.59 -5.07 2.79
N LEU A 3 -11.61 -4.18 2.92
CA LEU A 3 -10.76 -3.71 1.84
C LEU A 3 -9.32 -4.18 2.06
N THR A 4 -8.69 -4.72 1.02
CA THR A 4 -7.28 -5.14 1.09
C THR A 4 -6.42 -4.25 0.18
N VAL A 5 -5.28 -3.78 0.68
CA VAL A 5 -4.25 -3.06 -0.09
C VAL A 5 -3.02 -3.94 -0.22
N VAL A 6 -2.72 -4.41 -1.43
CA VAL A 6 -1.49 -5.14 -1.76
C VAL A 6 -0.41 -4.13 -2.16
N GLY A 7 0.76 -4.22 -1.52
CA GLY A 7 1.73 -3.12 -1.48
C GLY A 7 1.43 -2.12 -0.37
N GLY A 8 0.85 -2.61 0.73
CA GLY A 8 0.44 -1.81 1.89
C GLY A 8 1.58 -1.10 2.61
N GLY A 9 2.84 -1.50 2.40
CA GLY A 9 4.04 -0.82 2.93
C GLY A 9 4.49 0.39 2.10
N SER A 10 3.74 0.78 1.06
CA SER A 10 3.99 1.98 0.28
C SER A 10 4.02 3.24 1.15
N THR A 11 4.89 4.19 0.80
CA THR A 11 4.93 5.53 1.39
C THR A 11 3.67 6.34 1.08
N TYR A 12 2.88 5.93 0.07
CA TYR A 12 1.60 6.55 -0.29
C TYR A 12 0.40 5.95 0.46
N THR A 13 0.54 4.78 1.11
CA THR A 13 -0.55 4.18 1.90
C THR A 13 -1.16 5.14 2.93
N PRO A 14 -0.39 5.99 3.65
CA PRO A 14 -0.98 6.92 4.61
C PRO A 14 -2.00 7.90 4.00
N GLU A 15 -1.79 8.35 2.76
CA GLU A 15 -2.73 9.24 2.06
C GLU A 15 -4.04 8.51 1.72
N LEU A 16 -3.95 7.25 1.27
CA LEU A 16 -5.12 6.40 1.06
C LEU A 16 -5.92 6.23 2.35
N ILE A 17 -5.23 5.99 3.47
CA ILE A 17 -5.86 5.77 4.77
C ILE A 17 -6.54 7.04 5.29
N ASP A 18 -5.91 8.21 5.12
CA ASP A 18 -6.54 9.49 5.41
C ASP A 18 -7.82 9.68 4.58
N GLY A 19 -7.77 9.35 3.29
CA GLY A 19 -8.93 9.36 2.40
C GLY A 19 -10.06 8.45 2.88
N PHE A 20 -9.76 7.19 3.23
CA PHE A 20 -10.75 6.24 3.75
C PHE A 20 -11.37 6.74 5.05
N ALA A 21 -10.57 7.30 5.96
CA ALA A 21 -11.07 7.82 7.23
C ALA A 21 -12.00 9.03 7.04
N ARG A 22 -11.65 9.97 6.15
CA ARG A 22 -12.48 11.16 5.85
C ARG A 22 -13.76 10.82 5.09
N LEU A 23 -13.72 9.83 4.21
CA LEU A 23 -14.82 9.46 3.31
C LEU A 23 -15.64 8.27 3.82
N ARG A 24 -15.58 7.96 5.12
CA ARG A 24 -16.25 6.80 5.74
C ARG A 24 -17.74 6.66 5.44
N ASP A 25 -18.44 7.78 5.26
CA ASP A 25 -19.89 7.77 4.98
C ASP A 25 -20.19 7.39 3.51
N THR A 26 -19.20 7.54 2.63
CA THR A 26 -19.26 7.10 1.22
C THR A 26 -18.71 5.69 1.04
N LEU A 27 -17.61 5.37 1.74
CA LEU A 27 -16.96 4.06 1.68
C LEU A 27 -16.76 3.52 3.11
N PRO A 28 -17.73 2.74 3.64
CA PRO A 28 -17.73 2.30 5.04
C PRO A 28 -16.76 1.12 5.26
N VAL A 29 -15.46 1.43 5.32
CA VAL A 29 -14.40 0.44 5.59
C VAL A 29 -14.46 -0.01 7.05
N GLU A 30 -14.79 -1.28 7.27
CA GLU A 30 -14.83 -1.91 8.60
C GLU A 30 -13.52 -2.63 8.91
N GLU A 31 -12.86 -3.16 7.88
CA GLU A 31 -11.56 -3.79 7.98
C GLU A 31 -10.69 -3.37 6.80
N LEU A 32 -9.55 -2.77 7.09
CA LEU A 32 -8.51 -2.47 6.12
C LEU A 32 -7.32 -3.41 6.35
N VAL A 33 -7.01 -4.24 5.37
CA VAL A 33 -5.87 -5.16 5.42
C VAL A 33 -4.74 -4.61 4.56
N LEU A 34 -3.59 -4.38 5.17
CA LEU A 34 -2.36 -3.97 4.47
C LEU A 34 -1.49 -5.21 4.26
N VAL A 35 -1.22 -5.54 3.01
CA VAL A 35 -0.43 -6.70 2.61
C VAL A 35 0.88 -6.23 1.98
N ASP A 36 2.01 -6.63 2.53
CA ASP A 36 3.33 -6.33 1.96
C ASP A 36 4.39 -7.33 2.44
N PRO A 37 5.27 -7.84 1.56
CA PRO A 37 6.40 -8.67 1.97
C PRO A 37 7.48 -7.88 2.74
N ALA A 38 7.58 -6.55 2.58
CA ALA A 38 8.52 -5.71 3.31
C ALA A 38 8.00 -5.41 4.73
N ALA A 39 8.28 -6.33 5.66
CA ALA A 39 7.73 -6.31 7.01
C ALA A 39 8.09 -5.04 7.81
N ASP A 40 9.30 -4.53 7.64
CA ASP A 40 9.80 -3.30 8.26
C ASP A 40 8.99 -2.07 7.83
N ARG A 41 8.74 -1.94 6.52
CA ARG A 41 7.90 -0.88 5.97
C ARG A 41 6.44 -1.04 6.38
N LEU A 42 5.94 -2.29 6.35
CA LEU A 42 4.57 -2.61 6.72
C LEU A 42 4.29 -2.30 8.20
N GLU A 43 5.24 -2.56 9.09
CA GLU A 43 5.12 -2.25 10.52
C GLU A 43 4.97 -0.74 10.74
N LEU A 44 5.86 0.06 10.13
CA LEU A 44 5.83 1.52 10.22
C LEU A 44 4.53 2.09 9.66
N VAL A 45 4.17 1.68 8.45
CA VAL A 45 2.94 2.15 7.77
C VAL A 45 1.70 1.69 8.51
N GLY A 46 1.66 0.46 9.00
CA GLY A 46 0.56 -0.06 9.81
C GLY A 46 0.41 0.66 11.16
N GLY A 47 1.52 1.09 11.76
CA GLY A 47 1.50 1.96 12.95
C GLY A 47 0.89 3.33 12.66
N LEU A 48 1.31 3.97 11.56
CA LEU A 48 0.77 5.26 11.12
C LEU A 48 -0.71 5.16 10.74
N ALA A 49 -1.10 4.10 10.02
CA ALA A 49 -2.47 3.78 9.65
C ALA A 49 -3.43 3.82 10.85
N ARG A 50 -3.07 3.07 11.90
CA ARG A 50 -3.86 3.00 13.14
C ARG A 50 -3.99 4.37 13.82
N ARG A 51 -2.92 5.17 13.82
CA ARG A 51 -2.93 6.53 14.38
C ARG A 51 -3.85 7.47 13.59
N ILE A 52 -3.88 7.36 12.26
CA ILE A 52 -4.78 8.14 11.41
C ILE A 52 -6.24 7.78 11.69
N PHE A 53 -6.58 6.49 11.68
CA PHE A 53 -7.93 6.03 12.01
C PHE A 53 -8.37 6.48 13.42
N ALA A 54 -7.50 6.30 14.42
CA ALA A 54 -7.78 6.74 15.79
C ALA A 54 -7.99 8.26 15.88
N LYS A 55 -7.17 9.05 15.19
CA LYS A 55 -7.28 10.52 15.19
C LYS A 55 -8.58 11.02 14.57
N GLN A 56 -9.12 10.30 13.59
CA GLN A 56 -10.38 10.62 12.92
C GLN A 56 -11.59 9.91 13.52
N GLU A 57 -11.41 9.22 14.65
CA GLU A 57 -12.47 8.44 15.31
C GLU A 57 -13.13 7.41 14.37
N HIS A 58 -12.35 6.90 13.42
CA HIS A 58 -12.82 5.92 12.45
C HIS A 58 -12.96 4.53 13.10
N PRO A 59 -14.12 3.86 12.99
CA PRO A 59 -14.38 2.61 13.72
C PRO A 59 -13.72 1.38 13.10
N GLY A 60 -13.21 1.50 11.86
CA GLY A 60 -12.61 0.37 11.13
C GLY A 60 -11.33 -0.17 11.78
N ARG A 61 -11.06 -1.46 11.56
CA ARG A 61 -9.87 -2.16 12.05
C ARG A 61 -8.76 -2.16 11.00
N ILE A 62 -7.51 -1.92 11.42
CA ILE A 62 -6.32 -2.11 10.57
C ILE A 62 -5.65 -3.45 10.89
N VAL A 63 -5.53 -4.30 9.88
CA VAL A 63 -4.79 -5.57 9.92
C VAL A 63 -3.59 -5.48 9.00
N THR A 64 -2.46 -6.08 9.38
CA THR A 64 -1.24 -6.13 8.57
C THR A 64 -0.82 -7.59 8.42
N THR A 65 -0.40 -8.01 7.23
CA THR A 65 0.12 -9.36 6.98
C THR A 65 1.12 -9.37 5.82
N SER A 66 2.10 -10.26 5.87
CA SER A 66 2.97 -10.55 4.71
C SER A 66 2.45 -11.73 3.86
N ASP A 67 1.42 -12.42 4.35
CA ASP A 67 0.77 -13.54 3.68
C ASP A 67 -0.36 -13.02 2.78
N LEU A 68 -0.17 -13.16 1.46
CA LEU A 68 -1.11 -12.67 0.45
C LEU A 68 -2.45 -13.39 0.54
N ASP A 69 -2.45 -14.72 0.63
CA ASP A 69 -3.66 -15.53 0.65
C ASP A 69 -4.54 -15.17 1.84
N LYS A 70 -3.94 -15.05 3.03
CA LYS A 70 -4.65 -14.55 4.23
C LYS A 70 -5.14 -13.11 4.07
N GLY A 71 -4.34 -12.29 3.41
CA GLY A 71 -4.62 -10.87 3.20
C GLY A 71 -5.84 -10.62 2.33
N VAL A 72 -6.01 -11.39 1.26
CA VAL A 72 -7.12 -11.23 0.29
C VAL A 72 -8.35 -12.09 0.61
N ALA A 73 -8.21 -13.10 1.48
CA ALA A 73 -9.32 -13.98 1.84
C ALA A 73 -10.54 -13.20 2.34
N GLY A 74 -11.65 -13.30 1.60
CA GLY A 74 -12.92 -12.64 1.95
C GLY A 74 -12.91 -11.12 1.81
N ALA A 75 -11.96 -10.53 1.09
CA ALA A 75 -11.98 -9.11 0.78
C ALA A 75 -13.12 -8.78 -0.21
N ASP A 76 -13.86 -7.71 0.06
CA ASP A 76 -14.90 -7.19 -0.85
C ASP A 76 -14.25 -6.49 -2.07
N ALA A 77 -13.08 -5.89 -1.85
CA ALA A 77 -12.27 -5.28 -2.89
C ALA A 77 -10.77 -5.38 -2.57
N VAL A 78 -9.95 -5.41 -3.61
CA VAL A 78 -8.49 -5.42 -3.53
C VAL A 78 -7.92 -4.26 -4.33
N LEU A 79 -7.18 -3.38 -3.65
CA LEU A 79 -6.41 -2.30 -4.26
C LEU A 79 -4.96 -2.75 -4.42
N LEU A 80 -4.42 -2.59 -5.62
CA LEU A 80 -3.03 -2.92 -5.92
C LEU A 80 -2.21 -1.62 -6.01
N GLN A 81 -1.23 -1.44 -5.12
CA GLN A 81 -0.22 -0.37 -5.20
C GLN A 81 1.17 -0.96 -4.91
N LEU A 82 1.65 -1.78 -5.84
CA LEU A 82 2.90 -2.52 -5.64
C LEU A 82 4.00 -2.02 -6.58
N ARG A 83 5.25 -2.14 -6.12
CA ARG A 83 6.46 -1.97 -6.93
C ARG A 83 7.33 -3.19 -6.70
N VAL A 84 7.23 -4.17 -7.59
CA VAL A 84 8.10 -5.35 -7.56
C VAL A 84 9.55 -4.89 -7.76
N GLY A 85 10.47 -5.42 -6.96
CA GLY A 85 11.88 -4.99 -6.98
C GLY A 85 12.18 -3.67 -6.25
N GLY A 86 11.14 -2.94 -5.82
CA GLY A 86 11.30 -1.71 -5.04
C GLY A 86 12.06 -0.62 -5.79
N GLN A 87 12.65 0.31 -5.04
CA GLN A 87 13.43 1.41 -5.63
C GLN A 87 14.75 0.93 -6.24
N ALA A 88 15.32 -0.15 -5.72
CA ALA A 88 16.57 -0.71 -6.26
C ALA A 88 16.41 -1.24 -7.69
N ALA A 89 15.27 -1.85 -8.02
CA ALA A 89 14.97 -2.24 -9.40
C ALA A 89 14.73 -1.00 -10.28
N ARG A 90 13.92 -0.04 -9.82
CA ARG A 90 13.69 1.21 -10.55
C ARG A 90 14.98 1.96 -10.86
N GLU A 91 15.91 2.03 -9.90
CA GLU A 91 17.21 2.66 -10.09
C GLU A 91 17.96 2.01 -11.26
N GLN A 92 17.94 0.69 -11.38
CA GLN A 92 18.54 -0.02 -12.52
C GLN A 92 17.78 0.29 -13.82
N ASP A 93 16.45 0.26 -13.79
CA ASP A 93 15.58 0.55 -14.94
C ASP A 93 15.82 1.98 -15.48
N GLU A 94 16.14 2.94 -14.62
CA GLU A 94 16.37 4.34 -15.00
C GLU A 94 17.83 4.64 -15.37
N THR A 95 18.80 3.86 -14.88
CA THR A 95 20.23 4.16 -15.08
C THR A 95 20.88 3.34 -16.19
N TRP A 96 20.61 2.04 -16.29
CA TRP A 96 21.27 1.16 -17.28
C TRP A 96 20.96 1.55 -18.74
N PRO A 97 19.71 1.88 -19.13
CA PRO A 97 19.43 2.28 -20.52
C PRO A 97 20.24 3.48 -21.00
N LEU A 98 20.61 4.39 -20.10
CA LEU A 98 21.41 5.58 -20.43
C LEU A 98 22.81 5.20 -20.93
N GLU A 99 23.38 4.09 -20.45
CA GLU A 99 24.67 3.56 -20.93
C GLU A 99 24.60 3.11 -22.40
N CYS A 100 23.41 2.74 -22.86
CA CYS A 100 23.14 2.34 -24.24
C CYS A 100 22.65 3.51 -25.12
N GLY A 101 22.58 4.73 -24.59
CA GLY A 101 22.01 5.89 -25.28
C GLY A 101 20.48 5.87 -25.40
N CYS A 102 19.81 5.02 -24.62
CA CYS A 102 18.34 4.94 -24.54
C CYS A 102 17.83 5.72 -23.33
N ILE A 103 16.53 6.07 -23.32
CA ILE A 103 15.92 6.71 -22.15
C ILE A 103 15.64 5.65 -21.08
N GLY A 104 16.04 5.92 -19.83
CA GLY A 104 15.61 5.16 -18.67
C GLY A 104 14.52 5.94 -17.94
N GLN A 105 13.31 5.36 -17.84
CA GLN A 105 12.19 5.97 -17.12
C GLN A 105 11.31 4.87 -16.53
N GLU A 106 10.71 5.15 -15.38
CA GLU A 106 9.89 4.20 -14.61
C GLU A 106 8.86 3.37 -15.42
N THR A 107 8.25 3.95 -16.45
CA THR A 107 7.12 3.36 -17.19
C THR A 107 7.30 3.39 -18.71
N THR A 108 8.43 3.91 -19.20
CA THR A 108 8.69 4.20 -20.61
C THR A 108 10.16 3.94 -20.90
N GLY A 109 10.48 3.40 -22.07
CA GLY A 109 11.85 3.12 -22.54
C GLY A 109 12.00 3.35 -24.03
#